data_AF-A0A4Q5XN64-F1
#
_entry.id   AF-A0A4Q5XN64-F1
#
_cell.length_a   1.000
_cell.length_b   1.000
_cell.length_c   1.000
_cell.angle_alpha   90.00
_cell.angle_beta   90.00
_cell.angle_gamma   90.00
#
_symmetry.space_group_name_H-M   'P 1'
#
loop_
_entity.id
_entity.type
_entity.pdbx_description
1 polymer ?
#
loop_
_entity_poly.entity_id
_entity_poly.type
_entity_poly.pdbx_seq_one_letter_code
_entity_poly.pdbx_strand_id
1 'polypeptide(L)'
;VREWANAEGAATAEVANKVVEATDDFYARKTAAVGEERMRWLEKQVLLQEVDTRWREHLWHLDQLRSVIHLRGYAQRDPLNEFKNEAFTLFERLLSDLRAGVTRVLMRGQFVTEQPPGADAGETPQPQQMASRPQPAPQQAAPPQQEAAGGAAPAAWASTPRNAPCPCGSGKRYKNCHGDVSTAARA
;
A
#
# COMPACT_ATOMS: atom_id res chain seq x y z
N VAL A 1 -15.34 -24.60 11.06
CA VAL A 1 -16.21 -23.83 11.99
C VAL A 1 -17.67 -24.25 11.91
N ARG A 2 -18.38 -24.13 10.76
CA ARG A 2 -19.79 -24.59 10.66
C ARG A 2 -19.95 -26.06 11.05
N GLU A 3 -19.01 -26.91 10.64
CA GLU A 3 -18.98 -28.32 11.03
C GLU A 3 -18.71 -28.54 12.52
N TRP A 4 -17.92 -27.68 13.17
CA TRP A 4 -17.65 -27.78 14.62
C TRP A 4 -18.84 -27.34 15.47
N ALA A 5 -19.59 -26.35 14.98
CA ALA A 5 -20.82 -25.88 15.62
C ALA A 5 -21.99 -26.86 15.44
N ASN A 6 -21.99 -27.62 14.34
CA ASN A 6 -23.01 -28.63 14.04
C ASN A 6 -22.70 -30.01 14.63
N ALA A 7 -21.51 -30.21 15.21
CA ALA A 7 -21.20 -31.43 15.95
C ALA A 7 -22.03 -31.45 17.24
N GLU A 8 -22.87 -32.47 17.40
CA GLU A 8 -23.77 -32.63 18.56
C GLU A 8 -22.99 -32.52 19.88
N GLY A 9 -23.39 -31.58 20.74
CA GLY A 9 -22.81 -31.40 22.08
C GLY A 9 -21.61 -30.45 22.17
N ALA A 10 -21.18 -29.81 21.08
CA ALA A 10 -20.08 -28.84 21.15
C ALA A 10 -20.48 -27.64 22.02
N ALA A 11 -19.92 -27.55 23.22
CA ALA A 11 -20.12 -26.39 24.08
C ALA A 11 -19.51 -25.16 23.41
N THR A 12 -20.12 -23.98 23.57
CA THR A 12 -19.62 -22.72 22.99
C THR A 12 -18.14 -22.46 23.31
N ALA A 13 -17.70 -22.88 24.51
CA ALA A 13 -16.30 -22.81 24.93
C ALA A 13 -15.36 -23.73 24.14
N GLU A 14 -15.80 -24.95 23.79
CA GLU A 14 -15.00 -25.89 23.01
C GLU A 14 -14.80 -25.41 21.57
N VAL A 15 -15.86 -24.86 20.96
CA VAL A 15 -15.78 -24.26 19.62
C VAL A 15 -14.84 -23.05 19.63
N ALA A 16 -14.92 -22.21 20.67
CA ALA A 16 -14.02 -21.06 20.83
C ALA A 16 -12.55 -21.50 20.94
N ASN A 17 -12.25 -22.51 21.77
CA ASN A 17 -10.90 -23.04 21.92
C ASN A 17 -10.35 -23.59 20.59
N LYS A 18 -11.16 -24.37 19.85
CA LYS A 18 -10.76 -24.89 18.52
C LYS A 18 -10.48 -23.78 17.51
N VAL A 19 -11.23 -22.68 17.58
CA VAL A 19 -10.98 -21.51 16.71
C VAL A 19 -9.67 -20.82 17.08
N VAL A 20 -9.38 -20.67 18.37
CA VAL A 20 -8.10 -20.09 18.84
C VAL A 20 -6.93 -20.94 18.37
N GLU A 21 -6.98 -22.25 18.61
CA GLU A 21 -5.93 -23.19 18.18
C GLU A 21 -5.68 -23.12 16.66
N ALA A 22 -6.75 -23.18 15.85
CA ALA A 22 -6.62 -23.07 14.40
C ALA A 22 -6.07 -21.70 13.95
N THR A 23 -6.36 -20.64 14.70
CA THR A 23 -5.86 -19.28 14.41
C THR A 23 -4.37 -19.16 14.75
N ASP A 24 -3.94 -19.74 15.88
CA ASP A 24 -2.54 -19.77 16.32
C ASP A 24 -1.69 -20.58 15.32
N ASP A 25 -2.18 -21.74 14.90
CA ASP A 25 -1.53 -22.57 13.88
C ASP A 25 -1.36 -21.83 12.55
N PHE A 26 -2.41 -21.13 12.10
CA PHE A 26 -2.35 -20.32 10.89
C PHE A 26 -1.31 -19.20 11.02
N TYR A 27 -1.28 -18.52 12.16
CA TYR A 27 -0.36 -17.42 12.42
C TYR A 27 1.10 -17.91 12.51
N ALA A 28 1.33 -19.08 13.12
CA ALA A 28 2.65 -19.71 13.19
C ALA A 28 3.20 -20.05 11.80
N ARG A 29 2.38 -20.67 10.93
CA ARG A 29 2.77 -20.97 9.54
C ARG A 29 3.10 -19.71 8.76
N LYS A 30 2.29 -18.66 8.95
CA LYS A 30 2.52 -17.36 8.33
C LYS A 30 3.83 -16.71 8.79
N THR A 31 4.09 -16.76 10.09
CA THR A 31 5.32 -16.23 10.69
C THR A 31 6.55 -16.96 10.16
N ALA A 32 6.48 -18.28 10.02
CA ALA A 32 7.55 -19.08 9.42
C ALA A 32 7.81 -18.72 7.94
N ALA A 33 6.76 -18.47 7.15
CA ALA A 33 6.89 -18.09 5.74
C ALA A 33 7.49 -16.68 5.53
N VAL A 34 7.21 -15.74 6.44
CA VAL A 34 7.69 -14.36 6.38
C VAL A 34 9.07 -14.20 7.03
N GLY A 35 9.37 -15.02 8.04
CA GLY A 35 10.52 -14.91 8.93
C GLY A 35 10.18 -14.15 10.21
N GLU A 36 10.65 -14.67 11.36
CA GLU A 36 10.27 -14.17 12.70
C GLU A 36 10.62 -12.69 12.92
N GLU A 37 11.85 -12.27 12.62
CA GLU A 37 12.30 -10.89 12.82
C GLU A 37 11.47 -9.89 12.00
N ARG A 38 11.24 -10.23 10.73
CA ARG A 38 10.40 -9.42 9.83
C ARG A 38 8.96 -9.36 10.33
N MET A 39 8.42 -10.49 10.79
CA MET A 39 7.06 -10.54 11.33
C MET A 39 6.93 -9.68 12.59
N ARG A 40 7.91 -9.70 13.50
CA ARG A 40 7.93 -8.81 14.68
C ARG A 40 7.95 -7.33 14.31
N TRP A 41 8.74 -6.97 13.29
CA TRP A 41 8.75 -5.61 12.78
C TRP A 41 7.39 -5.21 12.19
N LEU A 42 6.76 -6.10 11.41
CA LEU A 42 5.42 -5.89 10.84
C LEU A 42 4.35 -5.76 11.93
N GLU A 43 4.36 -6.63 12.95
CA GLU A 43 3.45 -6.56 14.10
C GLU A 43 3.50 -5.17 14.76
N LYS A 44 4.71 -4.69 15.04
CA LYS A 44 4.91 -3.37 15.64
C LYS A 44 4.41 -2.25 14.75
N GLN A 45 4.71 -2.32 13.45
CA GLN A 45 4.31 -1.30 12.49
C GLN A 45 2.79 -1.23 12.33
N VAL A 46 2.13 -2.38 12.20
CA VAL A 46 0.67 -2.48 12.10
C VAL A 46 0.01 -1.96 13.37
N LEU A 47 0.52 -2.33 14.55
CA LEU A 47 0.00 -1.86 15.83
C LEU A 47 0.09 -0.33 15.93
N LEU A 48 1.26 0.25 15.64
CA LEU A 48 1.45 1.70 15.71
C LEU A 48 0.54 2.45 14.74
N GLN A 49 0.45 1.97 13.49
CA GLN A 49 -0.40 2.59 12.48
C GLN A 49 -1.89 2.55 12.85
N GLU A 50 -2.37 1.43 13.38
CA GLU A 50 -3.76 1.32 13.86
C GLU A 50 -3.98 2.21 15.09
N VAL A 51 -3.07 2.23 16.07
CA VAL A 51 -3.17 3.12 17.23
C VAL A 51 -3.31 4.58 16.79
N ASP A 52 -2.44 5.05 15.90
CA ASP A 52 -2.47 6.45 15.43
C ASP A 52 -3.78 6.78 14.71
N THR A 53 -4.26 5.87 13.86
CA THR A 53 -5.50 6.07 13.10
C THR A 53 -6.70 6.12 14.05
N ARG A 54 -6.82 5.15 14.96
CA ARG A 54 -7.93 5.06 15.92
C ARG A 54 -7.91 6.21 16.91
N TRP A 55 -6.73 6.60 17.39
CA TRP A 55 -6.60 7.69 18.33
C TRP A 55 -7.04 9.03 17.73
N ARG A 56 -6.63 9.32 16.48
CA ARG A 56 -7.09 10.52 15.78
C ARG A 56 -8.61 10.54 15.60
N GLU A 57 -9.20 9.42 15.21
CA GLU A 57 -10.65 9.26 15.10
C GLU A 57 -11.35 9.47 16.45
N HIS A 58 -10.80 8.93 17.54
CA HIS A 58 -11.34 9.13 18.89
C HIS A 58 -11.27 10.59 19.36
N LEU A 59 -10.16 11.29 19.11
CA LEU A 59 -10.04 12.72 19.41
C LEU A 59 -11.09 13.53 18.65
N TRP A 60 -11.35 13.18 17.38
CA TRP A 60 -12.41 13.81 16.61
C TRP A 60 -13.80 13.55 17.22
N HIS A 61 -14.10 12.31 17.61
CA HIS A 61 -15.35 11.98 18.28
C HIS A 61 -15.53 12.71 19.63
N LEU A 62 -14.46 12.86 20.42
CA LEU A 62 -14.50 13.61 21.67
C LEU A 62 -14.77 15.10 21.46
N ASP A 63 -14.20 15.69 20.42
CA ASP A 63 -14.46 17.09 20.07
C ASP A 63 -15.92 17.30 19.64
N GLN A 64 -16.44 16.40 18.78
CA GLN A 64 -17.85 16.42 18.41
C GLN A 64 -18.77 16.25 19.62
N LEU A 65 -18.47 15.29 20.50
CA LEU A 65 -19.22 15.06 21.73
C LEU A 65 -19.25 16.31 22.61
N ARG A 66 -18.10 16.96 22.80
CA ARG A 66 -18.00 18.21 23.56
C ARG A 66 -18.83 19.33 22.96
N SER A 67 -18.92 19.42 21.63
CA SER A 67 -19.70 20.47 20.97
C SER A 67 -21.22 20.33 21.21
N VAL A 68 -21.72 19.10 21.39
CA VAL A 68 -23.16 18.83 21.54
C VAL A 68 -23.61 18.56 22.98
N ILE A 69 -22.70 18.22 23.90
CA ILE A 69 -23.07 17.75 25.25
C ILE A 69 -23.84 18.79 26.07
N HIS A 70 -23.62 20.09 25.78
CA HIS A 70 -24.35 21.17 26.44
C HIS A 70 -25.86 21.09 26.24
N LEU A 71 -26.33 20.46 25.15
CA LEU A 71 -27.75 20.24 24.90
C LEU A 71 -28.40 19.32 25.95
N ARG A 72 -27.63 18.44 26.61
CA ARG A 72 -28.12 17.58 27.70
C ARG A 72 -28.52 18.38 28.94
N GLY A 73 -27.94 19.57 29.12
CA GLY A 73 -28.30 20.49 30.21
C GLY A 73 -29.77 20.93 30.15
N TYR A 74 -30.37 21.01 28.96
CA TYR A 74 -31.80 21.30 28.82
C TYR A 74 -32.69 20.19 29.40
N ALA A 75 -32.19 18.97 29.49
CA ALA A 75 -32.90 17.83 30.09
C ALA A 75 -32.64 17.67 31.59
N GLN A 76 -32.10 18.70 32.27
CA GLN A 76 -31.75 18.67 33.71
C GLN A 76 -30.76 17.55 34.09
N ARG A 77 -30.01 17.02 33.10
CA ARG A 77 -28.90 16.10 33.31
C ARG A 77 -27.61 16.89 33.42
N ASP A 78 -26.72 16.48 34.32
CA ASP A 78 -25.39 17.09 34.43
C ASP A 78 -24.55 16.78 33.17
N PRO A 79 -24.23 17.79 32.34
CA PRO A 79 -23.49 17.58 31.11
C PRO A 79 -22.10 16.97 31.32
N LEU A 80 -21.47 17.23 32.48
CA LEU A 80 -20.14 16.70 32.77
C LEU A 80 -20.16 15.19 32.99
N ASN A 81 -21.17 14.69 33.69
CA ASN A 81 -21.31 13.26 33.93
C ASN A 81 -21.71 12.51 32.65
N GLU A 82 -22.62 13.07 31.85
CA GLU A 82 -22.97 12.50 30.54
C GLU A 82 -21.75 12.48 29.61
N PHE A 83 -20.94 13.56 29.57
CA PHE A 83 -19.70 13.58 28.81
C PHE A 83 -18.77 12.43 29.21
N LYS A 84 -18.53 12.25 30.52
CA LYS A 84 -17.63 11.20 31.03
C LYS A 84 -18.11 9.81 30.65
N ASN A 85 -19.41 9.55 30.80
CA ASN A 85 -20.00 8.25 30.47
C ASN A 85 -19.90 7.97 28.96
N GLU A 86 -20.34 8.89 28.11
CA GLU A 86 -20.28 8.73 26.65
C GLU A 86 -18.82 8.65 26.15
N ALA A 87 -17.91 9.48 26.69
CA ALA A 87 -16.49 9.44 26.37
C ALA A 87 -15.82 8.11 26.73
N PHE A 88 -16.19 7.53 27.88
CA PHE A 88 -15.69 6.22 28.30
C PHE A 88 -16.17 5.11 27.36
N THR A 89 -17.45 5.11 26.97
CA THR A 89 -17.97 4.17 25.97
C THR A 89 -17.26 4.30 24.62
N LEU A 90 -16.96 5.53 24.18
CA LEU A 90 -16.16 5.76 22.97
C LEU A 90 -14.74 5.20 23.09
N PHE A 91 -14.13 5.29 24.28
CA PHE A 91 -12.81 4.74 24.54
C PHE A 91 -12.80 3.20 24.55
N GLU A 92 -13.77 2.56 25.19
CA GLU A 92 -13.91 1.10 25.15
C GLU A 92 -14.09 0.58 23.72
N ARG A 93 -14.89 1.30 22.93
CA ARG A 93 -15.05 1.01 21.50
C ARG A 93 -13.72 1.16 20.74
N LEU A 94 -12.96 2.22 20.98
CA LEU A 94 -11.62 2.38 20.39
C LEU A 94 -10.72 1.17 20.71
N LEU A 95 -10.71 0.68 21.95
CA LEU A 95 -9.88 -0.45 22.33
C LEU A 95 -10.33 -1.76 21.66
N SER A 96 -11.64 -1.94 21.47
CA SER A 96 -12.19 -3.09 20.74
C SER A 96 -11.84 -3.03 19.25
N ASP A 97 -12.07 -1.88 18.62
CA ASP A 97 -11.81 -1.64 17.21
C ASP A 97 -10.31 -1.72 16.88
N LEU A 98 -9.45 -1.25 17.80
CA LEU A 98 -8.00 -1.39 17.69
C LEU A 98 -7.57 -2.86 17.64
N ARG A 99 -8.02 -3.68 18.60
CA ARG A 99 -7.70 -5.11 18.64
C ARG A 99 -8.19 -5.82 17.38
N ALA A 100 -9.45 -5.57 17.00
CA ALA A 100 -10.04 -6.15 15.81
C ALA A 100 -9.34 -5.70 14.51
N GLY A 101 -8.91 -4.45 14.43
CA GLY A 101 -8.17 -3.88 13.31
C GLY A 101 -6.80 -4.55 13.13
N VAL A 102 -6.01 -4.59 14.22
CA VAL A 102 -4.70 -5.23 14.23
C VAL A 102 -4.80 -6.70 13.85
N THR A 103 -5.69 -7.47 14.49
CA THR A 103 -5.90 -8.89 14.16
C THR A 103 -6.32 -9.07 12.70
N ARG A 104 -7.20 -8.21 12.18
CA ARG A 104 -7.66 -8.29 10.79
C ARG A 104 -6.51 -8.10 9.80
N VAL A 105 -5.70 -7.06 9.99
CA VAL A 105 -4.56 -6.76 9.12
C VAL A 105 -3.53 -7.89 9.20
N LEU A 106 -3.17 -8.33 10.41
CA LEU A 106 -2.18 -9.38 10.61
C LEU A 106 -2.64 -10.73 10.08
N MET A 107 -3.92 -11.08 10.14
CA MET A 107 -4.42 -12.36 9.64
C MET A 107 -4.63 -12.33 8.13
N ARG A 108 -5.17 -11.25 7.56
CA ARG A 108 -5.51 -11.16 6.13
C ARG A 108 -4.40 -10.63 5.23
N GLY A 109 -3.47 -9.84 5.76
CA GLY A 109 -2.40 -9.21 4.96
C GLY A 109 -1.49 -10.26 4.32
N GLN A 110 -1.28 -10.17 3.01
CA GLN A 110 -0.30 -11.01 2.33
C GLN A 110 1.05 -10.30 2.35
N PHE A 111 1.99 -10.81 3.15
CA PHE A 111 3.34 -10.27 3.23
C PHE A 111 4.24 -11.11 2.34
N VAL A 112 4.48 -10.63 1.12
CA VAL A 112 5.36 -11.30 0.17
C VAL A 112 6.80 -11.11 0.66
N THR A 113 7.45 -12.21 1.02
CA THR A 113 8.91 -12.26 1.04
C THR A 113 9.35 -12.31 -0.42
N GLU A 114 10.04 -11.27 -0.88
CA GLU A 114 10.67 -11.28 -2.19
C GLU A 114 11.65 -12.47 -2.22
N GLN A 115 11.21 -13.54 -2.88
CA GLN A 115 12.04 -14.69 -3.13
C GLN A 115 13.18 -14.21 -4.02
N PRO A 116 14.45 -14.48 -3.69
CA PRO A 116 15.56 -14.04 -4.52
C PRO A 116 15.32 -14.51 -5.97
N PRO A 117 15.50 -13.64 -6.97
CA PRO A 117 15.26 -14.00 -8.36
C PRO A 117 16.24 -15.11 -8.75
N GLY A 118 15.77 -16.36 -8.79
CA GLY A 118 16.65 -17.49 -9.13
C GLY A 118 16.11 -18.90 -8.97
N ALA A 119 14.86 -19.13 -8.58
CA ALA A 119 14.34 -20.50 -8.41
C ALA A 119 13.47 -21.01 -9.58
N ASP A 120 12.91 -20.13 -10.41
CA ASP A 120 12.10 -20.52 -11.57
C ASP A 120 12.35 -19.56 -12.75
N ALA A 121 13.46 -19.76 -13.44
CA ALA A 121 13.65 -19.30 -14.81
C ALA A 121 14.26 -20.43 -15.63
N GLY A 122 13.57 -21.59 -15.60
CA GLY A 122 13.72 -22.61 -16.62
C GLY A 122 13.21 -22.05 -17.95
N GLU A 123 14.07 -22.13 -18.96
CA GLU A 123 13.77 -21.98 -20.39
C GLU A 123 12.98 -20.74 -20.82
N THR A 124 13.71 -19.65 -21.08
CA THR A 124 13.34 -18.76 -22.18
C THR A 124 13.52 -19.53 -23.51
N PRO A 125 12.48 -19.75 -24.32
CA PRO A 125 12.65 -20.25 -25.67
C PRO A 125 13.38 -19.17 -26.48
N GLN A 126 14.58 -19.48 -26.99
CA GLN A 126 15.26 -18.62 -27.95
C GLN A 126 14.33 -18.36 -29.15
N PRO A 127 14.10 -17.10 -29.56
CA PRO A 127 13.43 -16.85 -30.82
C PRO A 127 14.36 -17.28 -31.96
N GLN A 128 13.99 -18.38 -32.62
CA GLN A 128 14.60 -18.84 -33.86
C GLN A 128 14.59 -17.70 -34.88
N GLN A 129 15.79 -17.30 -35.29
CA GLN A 129 16.02 -16.42 -36.44
C GLN A 129 15.50 -17.12 -37.70
N MET A 130 14.32 -16.73 -38.17
CA MET A 130 13.90 -17.04 -39.54
C MET A 130 14.47 -16.00 -40.50
N ALA A 131 15.38 -16.50 -41.32
CA ALA A 131 16.03 -15.79 -42.40
C ALA A 131 15.05 -15.37 -43.52
N SER A 132 15.28 -14.15 -44.00
CA SER A 132 15.30 -13.76 -45.41
C SER A 132 14.05 -13.95 -46.29
N ARG A 133 13.43 -12.83 -46.66
CA ARG A 133 12.96 -12.61 -48.04
C ARG A 133 13.14 -11.14 -48.45
N PRO A 134 13.85 -10.83 -49.55
CA PRO A 134 14.01 -9.47 -50.03
C PRO A 134 12.92 -9.11 -51.06
N GLN A 135 12.39 -7.89 -51.02
CA GLN A 135 11.72 -7.26 -52.15
C GLN A 135 12.11 -5.79 -52.28
N PRO A 136 12.13 -5.24 -53.51
CA PRO A 136 12.98 -4.12 -53.88
C PRO A 136 12.27 -2.76 -53.86
N ALA A 137 13.08 -1.70 -53.70
CA ALA A 137 12.69 -0.30 -53.85
C ALA A 137 12.34 0.07 -55.30
N PRO A 138 11.70 1.23 -55.51
CA PRO A 138 12.45 2.31 -56.16
C PRO A 138 12.26 3.71 -55.54
N GLN A 139 13.24 4.54 -55.86
CA GLN A 139 13.58 5.87 -55.35
C GLN A 139 12.61 6.98 -55.79
N GLN A 140 12.56 8.08 -55.03
CA GLN A 140 12.53 9.46 -55.55
C GLN A 140 12.96 10.50 -54.50
N ALA A 141 13.49 11.62 -55.01
CA ALA A 141 14.48 12.52 -54.42
C ALA A 141 13.99 13.53 -53.34
N ALA A 142 14.95 13.99 -52.53
CA ALA A 142 14.88 15.10 -51.54
C ALA A 142 15.03 16.49 -52.21
N PRO A 143 14.87 17.68 -51.54
CA PRO A 143 15.60 18.10 -50.32
C PRO A 143 14.81 19.07 -49.37
N PRO A 144 15.40 19.76 -48.36
CA PRO A 144 15.99 19.21 -47.14
C PRO A 144 15.49 19.88 -45.81
N GLN A 145 15.84 19.24 -44.68
CA GLN A 145 16.06 19.80 -43.33
C GLN A 145 14.86 20.20 -42.43
N GLN A 146 14.58 19.34 -41.44
CA GLN A 146 15.00 19.57 -40.05
C GLN A 146 14.93 18.25 -39.28
N GLU A 147 16.10 17.70 -38.96
CA GLU A 147 16.26 16.47 -38.18
C GLU A 147 15.76 16.69 -36.75
N ALA A 148 14.56 16.20 -36.45
CA ALA A 148 14.14 15.88 -35.10
C ALA A 148 14.92 14.64 -34.64
N ALA A 149 16.12 14.87 -34.10
CA ALA A 149 16.94 13.84 -33.49
C ALA A 149 16.26 13.33 -32.21
N GLY A 150 15.38 12.34 -32.36
CA GLY A 150 14.97 11.41 -31.31
C GLY A 150 16.08 10.40 -31.01
N GLY A 151 17.30 10.89 -30.77
CA GLY A 151 18.43 10.07 -30.34
C GLY A 151 18.40 9.91 -28.83
N ALA A 152 18.44 8.66 -28.36
CA ALA A 152 18.57 8.32 -26.95
C ALA A 152 19.61 9.23 -26.29
N ALA A 153 19.17 10.01 -25.30
CA ALA A 153 20.03 10.90 -24.56
C ALA A 153 21.20 10.07 -23.97
N PRO A 154 22.47 10.48 -24.17
CA PRO A 154 23.59 9.76 -23.58
C PRO A 154 23.39 9.67 -22.06
N ALA A 155 23.78 8.55 -21.44
CA ALA A 155 23.55 8.28 -20.02
C ALA A 155 23.99 9.43 -19.07
N ALA A 156 24.91 10.28 -19.52
CA ALA A 156 25.31 11.51 -18.85
C ALA A 156 24.17 12.54 -18.62
N TRP A 157 23.07 12.49 -19.38
CA TRP A 157 21.95 13.44 -19.26
C TRP A 157 20.95 13.01 -18.19
N ALA A 158 20.87 11.72 -17.86
CA ALA A 158 19.97 11.18 -16.83
C ALA A 158 20.32 11.73 -15.42
N SER A 159 21.59 12.10 -15.19
CA SER A 159 22.07 12.69 -13.93
C SER A 159 22.09 14.22 -13.93
N THR A 160 21.52 14.88 -14.95
CA THR A 160 21.50 16.36 -15.01
C THR A 160 20.45 16.93 -14.05
N PRO A 161 20.82 17.79 -13.07
CA PRO A 161 19.87 18.38 -12.14
C PRO A 161 18.80 19.20 -12.88
N ARG A 162 17.52 19.08 -12.48
CA ARG A 162 16.38 19.72 -13.16
C ARG A 162 16.53 21.23 -13.44
N ASN A 163 17.24 21.98 -12.60
CA ASN A 163 17.43 23.43 -12.76
C ASN A 163 18.77 23.84 -13.38
N ALA A 164 19.67 22.90 -13.69
CA ALA A 164 20.96 23.17 -14.33
C ALA A 164 20.78 23.65 -15.79
N PRO A 165 21.77 24.35 -16.38
CA PRO A 165 21.78 24.63 -17.81
C PRO A 165 21.71 23.33 -18.62
N CYS A 166 20.92 23.32 -19.67
CA CYS A 166 20.70 22.12 -20.48
C CYS A 166 21.97 21.78 -21.29
N PRO A 167 22.46 20.52 -21.24
CA PRO A 167 23.70 20.10 -21.91
C PRO A 167 23.63 20.11 -23.44
N CYS A 168 22.46 20.37 -24.03
CA CYS A 168 22.31 20.58 -25.48
C CYS A 168 22.78 21.97 -25.96
N GLY A 169 23.25 22.84 -25.06
CA GLY A 169 23.75 24.18 -25.43
C GLY A 169 22.65 25.20 -25.73
N SER A 170 21.38 24.89 -25.48
CA SER A 170 20.24 25.77 -25.80
C SER A 170 20.11 27.03 -24.93
N GLY A 171 20.95 27.20 -23.90
CA GLY A 171 20.87 28.28 -22.92
C GLY A 171 19.67 28.19 -21.96
N LYS A 172 18.78 27.20 -22.11
CA LYS A 172 17.60 26.98 -21.26
C LYS A 172 17.94 26.06 -20.07
N ARG A 173 17.14 26.13 -18.99
CA ARG A 173 17.24 25.17 -17.86
C ARG A 173 16.73 23.79 -18.31
N TYR A 174 17.33 22.70 -17.80
CA TYR A 174 17.04 21.32 -18.22
C TYR A 174 15.53 20.98 -18.19
N LYS A 175 14.82 21.35 -17.12
CA LYS A 175 13.35 21.14 -16.98
C LYS A 175 12.48 21.84 -18.03
N ASN A 176 12.99 22.86 -18.72
CA ASN A 176 12.27 23.63 -19.74
C ASN A 176 12.77 23.29 -21.16
N CYS A 177 13.49 22.17 -21.30
CA CYS A 177 14.08 21.70 -22.54
C CYS A 177 13.96 20.16 -22.58
N HIS A 178 15.07 19.42 -22.48
CA HIS A 178 15.05 17.95 -22.60
C HIS A 178 14.52 17.21 -21.35
N GLY A 179 14.37 17.90 -20.22
CA GLY A 179 13.71 17.39 -19.01
C GLY A 179 12.27 17.87 -18.86
N ASP A 180 11.69 18.46 -19.90
CA ASP A 180 10.29 18.89 -19.91
C ASP A 180 9.37 17.67 -20.10
N VAL A 181 8.60 17.38 -19.07
CA VAL A 181 7.63 16.29 -19.06
C VAL A 181 6.28 16.70 -19.66
N SER A 182 6.11 17.98 -20.06
CA SER A 182 4.85 18.47 -20.65
C SER A 182 4.64 18.00 -22.09
N THR A 183 5.70 17.70 -22.84
CA THR A 183 5.62 17.20 -24.22
C THR A 183 5.44 15.68 -24.30
N ALA A 184 5.76 14.93 -23.24
CA ALA A 184 5.55 13.48 -23.19
C ALA A 184 4.08 13.06 -22.94
N ALA A 185 3.19 14.01 -22.63
CA ALA A 185 1.77 13.76 -22.37
C ALA A 185 0.85 14.00 -23.59
N ARG A 186 1.41 14.17 -24.80
CA ARG A 186 0.64 14.41 -26.03
C ARG A 186 1.10 13.59 -27.25
N ALA A 187 1.72 12.43 -27.02
CA ALA A 187 1.98 11.43 -28.05
C ALA A 187 1.44 10.07 -27.60
#